data_AF-W9TQH8-F1
#
_entry.id   AF-W9TQH8-F1
#
_cell.length_a   1.000
_cell.length_b   1.000
_cell.length_c   1.000
_cell.angle_alpha   90.00
_cell.angle_beta   90.00
_cell.angle_gamma   90.00
#
_symmetry.space_group_name_H-M   'P 1'
#
loop_
_entity.id
_entity.type
_entity.pdbx_description
1 polymer ?
#
loop_
_entity_poly.entity_id
_entity_poly.type
_entity_poly.pdbx_seq_one_letter_code
_entity_poly.pdbx_strand_id
1 'polypeptide(L)'
;MSASKPKVRVEPLAPQFAIAAAEWARRLGLPEQGEDAEFALQLGEGGLQLQLLEAQAPGPVRVDFVEGAAAHRRQFGGGSGQMIAKAVGIQPCVRPQVLDATAGLGRDAFVLATLGCEVQLIERQPLIAALLDDGLTRARRDATWRRSPLG
;
A
#
# COMPACT_ATOMS: atom_id res chain seq x y z
N MET A 1 4.59 -29.78 1.67
CA MET A 1 5.26 -29.29 0.45
C MET A 1 5.71 -27.87 0.72
N SER A 2 7.02 -27.61 0.77
CA SER A 2 7.51 -26.24 0.94
C SER A 2 7.42 -25.57 -0.43
N ALA A 3 6.47 -24.65 -0.60
CA ALA A 3 6.45 -23.81 -1.79
C ALA A 3 7.77 -23.02 -1.82
N SER A 4 8.49 -23.08 -2.94
CA SER A 4 9.66 -22.23 -3.16
C SER A 4 9.27 -20.77 -2.91
N LYS A 5 10.15 -19.98 -2.30
CA LYS A 5 9.91 -18.53 -2.22
C LYS A 5 9.80 -17.98 -3.65
N PRO A 6 8.81 -17.12 -3.94
CA PRO A 6 8.66 -16.53 -5.26
C PRO A 6 9.91 -15.72 -5.61
N LYS A 7 10.38 -15.83 -6.85
CA LYS A 7 11.54 -15.09 -7.33
C LYS A 7 11.13 -13.68 -7.73
N VAL A 8 11.70 -12.68 -7.06
CA VAL A 8 11.39 -11.27 -7.29
C VAL A 8 12.65 -10.52 -7.65
N ARG A 9 12.61 -9.75 -8.73
CA ARG A 9 13.65 -8.77 -9.06
C ARG A 9 13.15 -7.34 -8.88
N VAL A 10 14.06 -6.38 -8.75
CA VAL A 10 13.73 -4.96 -8.68
C VAL A 10 14.20 -4.27 -9.96
N GLU A 11 13.36 -3.44 -10.56
CA GLU A 11 13.72 -2.72 -11.78
C GLU A 11 13.12 -1.29 -11.82
N PRO A 12 13.85 -0.31 -12.37
CA PRO A 12 13.28 1.00 -12.63
C PRO A 12 12.46 0.99 -13.92
N LEU A 13 11.30 1.67 -13.94
CA LEU A 13 10.50 1.85 -15.16
C LEU A 13 11.09 2.90 -16.12
N ALA A 14 11.99 3.74 -15.63
CA ALA A 14 12.72 4.73 -16.44
C ALA A 14 14.08 5.06 -15.79
N PRO A 15 15.10 5.49 -16.57
CA PRO A 15 16.47 5.66 -16.06
C PRO A 15 16.61 6.58 -14.84
N GLN A 16 15.76 7.61 -14.72
CA GLN A 16 15.77 8.53 -13.58
C GLN A 16 15.44 7.85 -12.24
N PHE A 17 14.82 6.67 -12.26
CA PHE A 17 14.47 5.90 -11.06
C PHE A 17 15.52 4.85 -10.68
N ALA A 18 16.59 4.66 -11.47
CA ALA A 18 17.55 3.57 -11.27
C ALA A 18 18.19 3.56 -9.88
N ILE A 19 18.64 4.73 -9.40
CA ILE A 19 19.28 4.85 -8.08
C ILE A 19 18.30 4.48 -6.96
N ALA A 20 17.08 5.00 -7.03
CA ALA A 20 16.05 4.73 -6.02
C ALA A 20 15.56 3.27 -6.06
N ALA A 21 15.49 2.66 -7.25
CA ALA A 21 15.17 1.24 -7.40
C ALA A 21 16.27 0.35 -6.78
N ALA A 22 17.55 0.66 -7.03
CA ALA A 22 18.68 -0.03 -6.41
C ALA A 22 18.67 0.09 -4.88
N GLU A 23 18.24 1.23 -4.33
CA GLU A 23 18.06 1.37 -2.89
C GLU A 23 16.98 0.43 -2.32
N TRP A 24 15.85 0.28 -3.02
CA TRP A 24 14.83 -0.70 -2.65
C TRP A 24 15.33 -2.13 -2.73
N ALA A 25 16.09 -2.47 -3.79
CA ALA A 25 16.74 -3.77 -3.94
C ALA A 25 17.63 -4.07 -2.73
N ARG A 26 18.49 -3.12 -2.34
CA ARG A 26 19.36 -3.24 -1.16
C ARG A 26 18.57 -3.36 0.15
N ARG A 27 17.54 -2.54 0.34
CA ARG A 27 16.69 -2.57 1.56
C ARG A 27 15.97 -3.91 1.73
N LEU A 28 15.55 -4.52 0.63
CA LEU A 28 14.77 -5.76 0.63
C LEU A 28 15.61 -7.03 0.44
N GLY A 29 16.91 -6.88 0.12
CA GLY A 29 17.79 -8.01 -0.20
C GLY A 29 17.37 -8.74 -1.49
N LEU A 30 16.89 -7.98 -2.48
CA LEU A 30 16.41 -8.51 -3.75
C LEU A 30 17.40 -8.20 -4.88
N PRO A 31 17.50 -9.06 -5.90
CA PRO A 31 18.35 -8.82 -7.06
C PRO A 31 17.74 -7.77 -8.00
N GLU A 32 18.58 -7.07 -8.75
CA GLU A 32 18.15 -6.14 -9.81
C GLU A 32 17.98 -6.84 -11.17
N GLN A 33 18.49 -8.06 -11.30
CA GLN A 33 18.43 -8.87 -12.52
C GLN A 33 17.99 -10.30 -12.21
N GLY A 34 17.37 -10.96 -13.18
CA GLY A 34 16.92 -12.35 -13.06
C GLY A 34 15.97 -12.68 -14.19
N GLU A 35 16.43 -13.52 -15.12
CA GLU A 35 15.63 -13.97 -16.27
C GLU A 35 14.50 -14.92 -15.85
N ASP A 36 14.66 -15.59 -14.71
CA ASP A 36 13.72 -16.53 -14.11
C ASP A 36 12.86 -15.90 -13.00
N ALA A 37 12.85 -14.56 -12.89
CA ALA A 37 12.00 -13.86 -11.95
C ALA A 37 10.52 -14.06 -12.31
N GLU A 38 9.71 -14.38 -11.31
CA GLU A 38 8.26 -14.51 -11.43
C GLU A 38 7.57 -13.14 -11.24
N PHE A 39 8.18 -12.26 -10.44
CA PHE A 39 7.67 -10.92 -10.18
C PHE A 39 8.75 -9.85 -10.36
N ALA A 40 8.32 -8.66 -10.77
CA ALA A 40 9.12 -7.45 -10.74
C ALA A 40 8.54 -6.45 -9.74
N LEU A 41 9.36 -6.01 -8.79
CA LEU A 41 9.12 -4.81 -8.00
C LEU A 41 9.63 -3.61 -8.80
N GLN A 42 8.71 -2.82 -9.33
CA GLN A 42 9.00 -1.75 -10.26
C GLN A 42 8.85 -0.39 -9.59
N LEU A 43 9.79 0.52 -9.86
CA LEU A 43 9.70 1.91 -9.42
C LEU A 43 9.53 2.85 -10.61
N GLY A 44 8.51 3.70 -10.58
CA GLY A 44 8.27 4.74 -11.57
C GLY A 44 7.61 6.00 -11.01
N GLU A 45 7.08 6.84 -11.90
CA GLU A 45 6.43 8.10 -11.51
C GLU A 45 5.27 7.91 -10.53
N GLY A 46 4.49 6.84 -10.70
CA GLY A 46 3.37 6.49 -9.81
C GLY A 46 3.79 5.89 -8.46
N GLY A 47 5.10 5.70 -8.21
CA GLY A 47 5.63 5.03 -7.04
C GLY A 47 5.96 3.56 -7.26
N LEU A 48 6.06 2.81 -6.17
CA LEU A 48 6.45 1.42 -6.13
C LEU A 48 5.27 0.49 -6.46
N GLN A 49 5.46 -0.48 -7.35
CA GLN A 49 4.44 -1.43 -7.75
C GLN A 49 5.00 -2.85 -7.92
N LEU A 50 4.16 -3.88 -7.78
CA LEU A 50 4.52 -5.27 -7.99
C LEU A 50 3.80 -5.82 -9.22
N GLN A 51 4.56 -6.33 -10.19
CA GLN A 51 4.04 -6.90 -11.44
C GLN A 51 4.38 -8.39 -11.51
N LEU A 52 3.40 -9.21 -11.91
CA LEU A 52 3.64 -10.60 -12.28
C LEU A 52 4.22 -10.66 -13.70
N LEU A 53 5.28 -11.44 -13.91
CA LEU A 53 6.02 -11.53 -15.18
C LEU A 53 5.53 -12.71 -16.03
N GLU A 54 4.25 -12.72 -16.38
CA GLU A 54 3.63 -13.74 -17.22
C GLU A 54 2.90 -13.12 -18.43
N ALA A 55 2.74 -13.88 -19.51
CA ALA A 55 2.20 -13.38 -20.78
C ALA A 55 0.78 -12.79 -20.69
N GLN A 56 -0.04 -13.26 -19.73
CA GLN A 56 -1.38 -12.76 -19.47
C GLN A 56 -1.52 -12.26 -18.03
N ALA A 57 -0.42 -11.74 -17.47
CA ALA A 57 -0.42 -11.24 -16.11
C ALA A 57 -1.46 -10.12 -15.93
N PRO A 58 -2.15 -10.08 -14.78
CA PRO A 58 -2.96 -8.93 -14.43
C PRO A 58 -2.09 -7.67 -14.31
N GLY A 59 -2.73 -6.51 -14.32
CA GLY A 59 -2.05 -5.24 -14.09
C GLY A 59 -1.32 -5.19 -12.74
N PRO A 60 -0.39 -4.24 -12.57
CA PRO A 60 0.47 -4.19 -11.41
C PRO A 60 -0.33 -3.85 -10.14
N VAL A 61 0.12 -4.41 -9.02
CA VAL A 61 -0.43 -4.11 -7.69
C VAL A 61 0.36 -2.98 -7.07
N ARG A 62 -0.33 -1.90 -6.68
CA ARG A 62 0.23 -0.74 -5.99
C ARG A 62 -0.72 -0.28 -4.90
N VAL A 63 -0.17 0.25 -3.80
CA VAL A 63 -0.96 0.93 -2.77
C VAL A 63 -1.18 2.38 -3.18
N ASP A 64 -2.44 2.79 -3.33
CA ASP A 64 -2.79 4.17 -3.67
C ASP A 64 -3.86 4.71 -2.73
N PHE A 65 -3.45 5.63 -1.88
CA PHE A 65 -4.32 6.31 -0.92
C PHE A 65 -4.77 7.70 -1.41
N VAL A 66 -4.13 8.24 -2.46
CA VAL A 66 -4.37 9.60 -2.96
C VAL A 66 -5.52 9.58 -3.96
N GLU A 67 -5.34 8.87 -5.09
CA GLU A 67 -6.40 8.68 -6.08
C GLU A 67 -7.47 7.71 -5.54
N GLY A 68 -7.00 6.77 -4.72
CA GLY A 68 -7.84 5.83 -3.98
C GLY A 68 -8.86 6.50 -3.09
N ALA A 69 -8.60 7.69 -2.50
CA ALA A 69 -9.55 8.36 -1.61
C ALA A 69 -10.91 8.66 -2.29
N ALA A 70 -10.89 9.05 -3.57
CA ALA A 70 -12.10 9.33 -4.35
C ALA A 70 -12.83 8.04 -4.78
N ALA A 71 -12.08 7.00 -5.17
CA ALA A 71 -12.63 5.69 -5.49
C ALA A 71 -13.19 4.98 -4.24
N HIS A 72 -12.51 5.15 -3.11
CA HIS A 72 -12.86 4.61 -1.81
C HIS A 72 -14.14 5.26 -1.27
N ARG A 73 -14.32 6.57 -1.43
CA ARG A 73 -15.61 7.23 -1.11
C ARG A 73 -16.76 6.68 -1.96
N ARG A 74 -16.50 6.21 -3.19
CA ARG A 74 -17.53 5.59 -4.06
C ARG A 74 -17.81 4.12 -3.72
N GLN A 75 -16.78 3.33 -3.38
CA GLN A 75 -16.92 1.91 -3.03
C GLN A 75 -17.32 1.67 -1.56
N PHE A 76 -16.92 2.58 -0.66
CA PHE A 76 -17.04 2.48 0.79
C PHE A 76 -17.70 3.74 1.40
N GLY A 77 -18.53 4.46 0.64
CA GLY A 77 -19.21 5.70 1.05
C GLY A 77 -20.18 5.58 2.23
N GLY A 78 -20.35 4.39 2.80
CA GLY A 78 -21.19 4.14 3.97
C GLY A 78 -20.68 4.75 5.29
N GLY A 79 -19.49 5.35 5.31
CA GLY A 79 -18.95 6.04 6.49
C GLY A 79 -18.90 5.12 7.73
N SER A 80 -19.42 5.59 8.86
CA SER A 80 -19.59 4.79 10.10
C SER A 80 -20.58 3.62 9.95
N GLY A 81 -21.35 3.57 8.85
CA GLY A 81 -22.27 2.49 8.53
C GLY A 81 -21.58 1.21 8.04
N GLN A 82 -20.29 1.27 7.68
CA GLN A 82 -19.52 0.11 7.26
C GLN A 82 -19.34 -0.90 8.40
N MET A 83 -19.35 -2.20 8.07
CA MET A 83 -19.19 -3.27 9.07
C MET A 83 -17.87 -3.17 9.84
N ILE A 84 -16.79 -2.77 9.18
CA ILE A 84 -15.48 -2.59 9.83
C ILE A 84 -15.52 -1.45 10.86
N ALA A 85 -16.18 -0.33 10.55
CA ALA A 85 -16.32 0.81 11.46
C ALA A 85 -17.15 0.45 12.70
N LYS A 86 -18.23 -0.31 12.50
CA LYS A 86 -19.06 -0.84 13.60
C LYS A 86 -18.30 -1.85 14.45
N ALA A 87 -17.54 -2.74 13.83
CA ALA A 87 -16.78 -3.78 14.52
C ALA A 87 -15.72 -3.21 15.47
N VAL A 88 -15.08 -2.10 15.09
CA VAL A 88 -14.11 -1.40 15.95
C VAL A 88 -14.76 -0.40 16.92
N GLY A 89 -16.08 -0.23 16.88
CA GLY A 89 -16.83 0.62 17.82
C GLY A 89 -16.84 2.12 17.51
N ILE A 90 -16.70 2.53 16.24
CA ILE A 90 -16.85 3.95 15.86
C ILE A 90 -18.29 4.40 16.11
N GLN A 91 -18.44 5.49 16.88
CA GLN A 91 -19.73 6.11 17.25
C GLN A 91 -19.61 7.65 17.20
N PRO A 92 -20.71 8.42 17.31
CA PRO A 92 -20.61 9.87 17.49
C PRO A 92 -19.65 10.23 18.62
N CYS A 93 -18.67 11.10 18.32
CA CYS A 93 -17.61 11.53 19.25
C CYS A 93 -16.65 10.43 19.76
N VAL A 94 -16.73 9.19 19.27
CA VAL A 94 -15.84 8.08 19.66
C VAL A 94 -14.94 7.71 18.47
N ARG A 95 -13.62 7.85 18.64
CA ARG A 95 -12.59 7.46 17.67
C ARG A 95 -11.50 6.65 18.37
N PRO A 96 -11.54 5.31 18.32
CA PRO A 96 -10.53 4.48 18.98
C PRO A 96 -9.17 4.61 18.29
N GLN A 97 -8.11 4.36 19.05
CA GLN A 97 -6.81 4.01 18.49
C GLN A 97 -6.85 2.55 18.08
N VAL A 98 -6.44 2.24 16.84
CA VAL A 98 -6.55 0.91 16.25
C VAL A 98 -5.16 0.40 15.91
N LEU A 99 -4.87 -0.83 16.32
CA LEU A 99 -3.73 -1.60 15.82
C LEU A 99 -4.22 -2.59 14.77
N ASP A 100 -3.85 -2.38 13.52
CA ASP A 100 -4.00 -3.39 12.46
C ASP A 100 -2.73 -4.24 12.41
N ALA A 101 -2.81 -5.42 13.02
CA ALA A 101 -1.70 -6.37 13.09
C ALA A 101 -1.43 -7.10 11.76
N THR A 102 -2.27 -6.88 10.75
CA THR A 102 -2.28 -7.58 9.46
C THR A 102 -2.54 -6.59 8.32
N ALA A 103 -1.76 -5.51 8.29
CA ALA A 103 -2.04 -4.34 7.48
C ALA A 103 -2.27 -4.66 6.00
N GLY A 104 -1.51 -5.60 5.42
CA GLY A 104 -1.59 -5.92 4.00
C GLY A 104 -1.40 -4.66 3.15
N LEU A 105 -2.32 -4.41 2.23
CA LEU A 105 -2.33 -3.20 1.40
C LEU A 105 -2.98 -1.98 2.09
N GLY A 106 -3.34 -2.09 3.37
CA GLY A 106 -3.84 -0.99 4.20
C GLY A 106 -5.25 -0.51 3.87
N ARG A 107 -6.07 -1.32 3.18
CA ARG A 107 -7.42 -0.91 2.74
C ARG A 107 -8.35 -0.61 3.92
N ASP A 108 -8.49 -1.55 4.86
CA ASP A 108 -9.37 -1.36 6.02
C ASP A 108 -8.81 -0.31 6.98
N ALA A 109 -7.50 -0.32 7.22
CA ALA A 109 -6.84 0.72 7.99
C ALA A 109 -7.06 2.12 7.40
N PHE A 110 -7.06 2.25 6.08
CA PHE A 110 -7.37 3.50 5.40
C PHE A 110 -8.83 3.93 5.63
N VAL A 111 -9.79 3.00 5.59
CA VAL A 111 -11.18 3.29 5.99
C VAL A 111 -11.19 3.92 7.38
N LEU A 112 -10.56 3.26 8.36
CA LEU A 112 -10.58 3.70 9.75
C LEU A 112 -9.88 5.05 9.94
N ALA A 113 -8.75 5.26 9.26
CA ALA A 113 -8.03 6.54 9.26
C ALA A 113 -8.87 7.67 8.66
N THR A 114 -9.57 7.44 7.54
CA THR A 114 -10.46 8.45 6.92
C THR A 114 -11.69 8.76 7.78
N LEU A 115 -12.09 7.85 8.66
CA LEU A 115 -13.13 8.09 9.66
C LEU A 115 -12.60 8.84 10.90
N GLY A 116 -11.30 9.08 11.00
CA GLY A 116 -10.68 9.85 12.08
C GLY A 116 -10.09 9.00 13.20
N CYS A 117 -9.94 7.69 13.02
CA CYS A 117 -9.17 6.87 13.95
C CYS A 117 -7.67 7.08 13.75
N GLU A 118 -6.91 7.02 14.84
CA GLU A 118 -5.46 6.85 14.77
C GLU A 118 -5.17 5.36 14.56
N VAL A 119 -4.45 5.01 13.50
CA VAL A 119 -4.20 3.61 13.12
C VAL A 119 -2.70 3.32 13.06
N GLN A 120 -2.28 2.27 13.76
CA GLN A 120 -0.94 1.70 13.69
C GLN A 120 -0.99 0.41 12.87
N LEU A 121 0.00 0.23 11.99
CA LEU A 121 0.05 -0.87 11.03
C LEU A 121 1.24 -1.78 11.32
N ILE A 122 1.00 -3.08 11.33
CA ILE A 122 2.03 -4.11 11.32
C ILE A 122 1.85 -4.95 10.05
N GLU A 123 2.91 -5.07 9.27
CA GLU A 123 3.00 -5.99 8.15
C GLU A 123 4.30 -6.79 8.30
N ARG A 124 4.19 -8.12 8.23
CA ARG A 124 5.33 -9.03 8.40
C ARG A 124 6.09 -9.27 7.10
N GLN A 125 5.43 -9.09 5.96
CA GLN A 125 5.99 -9.38 4.65
C GLN A 125 6.71 -8.12 4.11
N PRO A 126 8.05 -8.16 3.88
CA PRO A 126 8.83 -6.98 3.48
C PRO A 126 8.43 -6.28 2.18
N LEU A 127 8.08 -7.03 1.12
CA LEU A 127 7.56 -6.49 -0.14
C LEU A 127 6.24 -5.76 0.05
N ILE A 128 5.30 -6.34 0.79
CA ILE A 128 4.00 -5.70 1.04
C ILE A 128 4.20 -4.45 1.91
N ALA A 129 5.04 -4.55 2.93
CA ALA A 129 5.44 -3.41 3.75
C ALA A 129 6.09 -2.29 2.91
N ALA A 130 6.91 -2.62 1.90
CA ALA A 130 7.50 -1.64 0.99
C ALA A 130 6.46 -0.93 0.11
N LEU A 131 5.50 -1.68 -0.45
CA LEU A 131 4.39 -1.08 -1.22
C LEU A 131 3.55 -0.14 -0.34
N LEU A 132 3.27 -0.56 0.90
CA LEU A 132 2.53 0.22 1.88
C LEU A 132 3.29 1.48 2.32
N ASP A 133 4.60 1.37 2.60
CA ASP A 133 5.48 2.49 2.97
C ASP A 133 5.56 3.55 1.85
N ASP A 134 5.70 3.11 0.60
CA ASP A 134 5.66 4.00 -0.57
C ASP A 134 4.30 4.70 -0.69
N GLY A 135 3.19 3.96 -0.58
CA GLY A 135 1.83 4.50 -0.63
C GLY A 135 1.55 5.54 0.45
N LEU A 136 1.94 5.26 1.70
CA LEU A 136 1.82 6.20 2.82
C LEU A 136 2.70 7.43 2.63
N THR A 137 3.93 7.26 2.14
CA THR A 137 4.85 8.37 1.87
C THR A 137 4.28 9.31 0.81
N ARG A 138 3.73 8.77 -0.28
CA ARG A 138 3.06 9.57 -1.32
C ARG A 138 1.83 10.30 -0.76
N ALA A 139 0.97 9.63 0.00
CA ALA A 139 -0.20 10.26 0.63
C ALA A 139 0.18 11.38 1.60
N ARG A 140 1.27 11.24 2.37
CA ARG A 140 1.75 12.30 3.27
C ARG A 140 2.26 13.53 2.55
N ARG A 141 2.79 13.38 1.34
CA ARG A 141 3.27 14.48 0.49
C ARG A 141 2.12 15.23 -0.19
N ASP A 142 0.99 14.57 -0.39
CA ASP A 142 -0.23 15.23 -0.85
C ASP A 142 -0.82 16.11 0.27
N ALA A 143 -0.75 17.43 0.07
CA ALA A 143 -1.22 18.43 1.03
C ALA A 143 -2.73 18.33 1.34
N THR A 144 -3.51 17.59 0.54
CA THR A 144 -4.95 17.37 0.78
C THR A 144 -5.23 16.28 1.83
N TRP A 145 -4.29 15.38 2.10
CA TRP A 145 -4.43 14.27 3.08
C TRP A 145 -4.69 14.75 4.52
N ARG A 146 -4.17 15.93 4.89
CA ARG A 146 -4.30 16.50 6.25
C ARG A 146 -5.46 17.49 6.42
N ARG A 147 -6.26 17.75 5.38
CA ARG A 147 -7.36 18.72 5.43
C ARG A 147 -8.70 18.07 5.07
N SER A 148 -9.18 17.14 5.89
CA SER A 148 -10.61 17.16 6.21
C SER A 148 -10.74 17.76 7.60
N PRO A 149 -11.06 19.06 7.72
CA PRO A 149 -11.49 19.58 8.99
C PRO A 149 -12.77 18.83 9.36
N LEU A 150 -12.78 18.26 10.55
CA LEU A 150 -14.02 18.01 11.26
C LEU A 150 -14.75 19.36 11.34
N GLY A 151 -15.81 19.47 10.57
CA GLY A 151 -16.87 20.46 10.61
C GLY A 151 -18.15 19.73 10.25
#